data_AF-V9D812-F1
#
_entry.id   AF-V9D812-F1
#
_cell.length_a   1.000
_cell.length_b   1.000
_cell.length_c   1.000
_cell.angle_alpha   90.00
_cell.angle_beta   90.00
_cell.angle_gamma   90.00
#
_symmetry.space_group_name_H-M   'P 1'
#
loop_
_entity.id
_entity.type
_entity.pdbx_description
1 polymer ?
#
loop_
_entity_poly.entity_id
_entity_poly.type
_entity_poly.pdbx_seq_one_letter_code
_entity_poly.pdbx_strand_id
1 'polypeptide(L)'
;MDSSSFGINLLSLPATVGAFLLYYGCHRLLQLVACRISPQFYTQLQKDQKDVRYFSFILGIAITFISTPACTVAFLQATDHNDVRGKPLLSSAAAQVCVASRTVLWTSELNRLDYASGYVYHHVLSLLDLAYQLHARMPMRPHFALYASLATELLSNLGCVLAIMGLKAVNSSLAYRVQASNTALLLFLRIPPIIYSAMLIPSIPGQSWEFWLNIARVAIYAKFSVGMFLSEAKRLRMIELEMRKPAHAIICQRYKLYLYGVAVCAAVLAVVTSTLALYANAFPNAWKALSSMDIAATVLFTICCALFGARLPAILSEYRSSGLLRFQILSEAGYWLQTGVVGAVFGVLLSGATFRVDARVLIATLLISLPLGESIGRVGCQFGGCCGGVSHHQWMHVPTQLFSSTLNLAAFAGSMLLFHSERMSLYSVATLSVSLNALIRLLVQPLRRDSNGRLINCMSLFAVGQLGCAIWMSLTKIENGPTDISGHVLLSTTSDAGLSVIYYLAPLLCALPVILKVCSTAAGEAHRPSGILQACSKGEDAPDQPSGILQACSKGEDATDQPSGILQACSKGEDAIERVSTLVLRGYAVSQESSRPRPHSMLSTIAD
;
A
#
# COMPACT_ATOMS: atom_id res chain seq x y z
N MET A 1 45.95 -2.21 12.27
CA MET A 1 46.02 -2.80 10.92
C MET A 1 45.66 -1.70 9.94
N ASP A 2 46.69 -1.15 9.31
CA ASP A 2 46.63 0.04 8.46
C ASP A 2 46.02 -0.27 7.10
N SER A 3 44.95 0.45 6.76
CA SER A 3 44.24 0.39 5.49
C SER A 3 44.95 1.17 4.37
N SER A 4 46.28 1.17 4.35
CA SER A 4 47.08 2.04 3.47
C SER A 4 47.65 1.36 2.22
N SER A 5 47.47 0.05 2.01
CA SER A 5 47.99 -0.61 0.81
C SER A 5 46.92 -0.80 -0.26
N PHE A 6 46.94 0.08 -1.27
CA PHE A 6 46.27 -0.05 -2.57
C PHE A 6 44.73 -0.01 -2.57
N GLY A 7 44.16 1.12 -2.19
CA GLY A 7 42.76 1.43 -2.50
C GLY A 7 42.68 2.70 -3.34
N ILE A 8 42.46 2.58 -4.67
CA ILE A 8 41.98 3.72 -5.45
C ILE A 8 40.67 4.11 -4.79
N ASN A 9 40.66 5.22 -4.05
CA ASN A 9 39.43 5.74 -3.50
C ASN A 9 38.63 6.26 -4.71
N LEU A 10 37.74 5.42 -5.25
CA LEU A 10 36.91 5.72 -6.42
C LEU A 10 35.98 6.92 -6.18
N LEU A 11 35.82 7.32 -4.92
CA LEU A 11 35.13 8.55 -4.51
C LEU A 11 36.08 9.73 -4.28
N SER A 12 37.38 9.57 -4.53
CA SER A 12 38.30 10.71 -4.56
C SER A 12 37.90 11.65 -5.68
N LEU A 13 38.16 12.94 -5.48
CA LEU A 13 37.88 13.96 -6.47
C LEU A 13 38.50 13.63 -7.85
N PRO A 14 39.77 13.17 -7.96
CA PRO A 14 40.35 12.81 -9.25
C PRO A 14 39.65 11.64 -9.93
N ALA A 15 39.29 10.58 -9.19
CA ALA A 15 38.57 9.42 -9.75
C ALA A 15 37.17 9.81 -10.24
N THR A 16 36.48 10.65 -9.47
CA THR A 16 35.14 11.16 -9.82
C THR A 16 35.20 12.03 -11.08
N VAL A 17 36.15 12.96 -11.15
CA VAL A 17 36.39 13.78 -12.35
C VAL A 17 36.74 12.92 -13.56
N GLY A 18 37.61 11.93 -13.39
CA GLY A 18 37.95 10.96 -14.45
C GLY A 18 36.74 10.19 -14.96
N ALA A 19 35.84 9.76 -14.06
CA ALA A 19 34.62 9.07 -14.45
C ALA A 19 33.62 9.97 -15.20
N PHE A 20 33.50 11.25 -14.84
CA PHE A 20 32.73 12.22 -15.62
C PHE A 20 33.33 12.45 -17.01
N LEU A 21 34.65 12.63 -17.11
CA LEU A 21 35.34 12.77 -18.40
C LEU A 21 35.12 11.54 -19.28
N LEU A 22 35.20 10.34 -18.69
CA LEU A 22 34.91 9.09 -19.40
C LEU A 22 33.45 9.04 -19.88
N TYR A 23 32.48 9.39 -19.03
CA TYR A 23 31.06 9.45 -19.40
C TYR A 23 30.85 10.37 -20.61
N TYR A 24 31.33 11.60 -20.54
CA TYR A 24 31.16 12.59 -21.61
C TYR A 24 31.93 12.21 -22.88
N GLY A 25 33.11 11.62 -22.74
CA GLY A 25 33.90 11.06 -23.84
C GLY A 25 33.17 9.93 -24.56
N CYS A 26 32.66 8.94 -23.83
CA CYS A 26 31.86 7.84 -24.36
C CYS A 26 30.59 8.35 -25.05
N HIS A 27 29.90 9.33 -24.47
CA HIS A 27 28.73 9.92 -25.09
C HIS A 27 29.07 10.58 -26.44
N ARG A 28 30.17 11.36 -26.51
CA ARG A 28 30.63 11.97 -27.78
C ARG A 28 31.05 10.92 -28.80
N LEU A 29 31.73 9.86 -28.36
CA LEU A 29 32.11 8.75 -29.23
C LEU A 29 30.88 8.07 -29.84
N LEU A 30 29.84 7.79 -29.04
CA LEU A 30 28.59 7.20 -29.53
C LEU A 30 27.91 8.08 -30.59
N GLN A 31 27.90 9.41 -30.39
CA GLN A 31 27.38 10.36 -31.38
C GLN A 31 28.17 10.30 -32.69
N LEU A 32 29.51 10.30 -32.62
CA LEU A 32 30.38 10.22 -33.80
C LEU A 32 30.21 8.90 -34.56
N VAL A 33 30.13 7.79 -33.83
CA VAL A 33 29.88 6.46 -34.41
C VAL A 33 28.53 6.42 -35.11
N ALA A 34 27.47 6.92 -34.49
CA ALA A 34 26.13 6.97 -35.10
C ALA A 34 26.07 7.87 -36.33
N CYS A 35 26.75 9.02 -36.29
CA CYS A 35 26.86 9.93 -37.43
C CYS A 35 27.55 9.24 -38.64
N ARG A 36 28.55 8.39 -38.39
CA ARG A 36 29.25 7.65 -39.45
C ARG A 36 28.47 6.43 -39.96
N ILE A 37 27.90 5.62 -39.07
CA ILE A 37 27.23 4.36 -39.43
C ILE A 37 25.84 4.61 -40.01
N SER A 38 25.09 5.58 -39.48
CA SER A 38 23.72 5.88 -39.90
C SER A 38 23.46 7.39 -39.92
N PRO A 39 24.03 8.12 -40.90
CA PRO A 39 23.94 9.57 -40.97
C PRO A 39 22.50 10.07 -41.10
N GLN A 40 21.64 9.34 -41.82
CA GLN A 40 20.22 9.69 -41.97
C GLN A 40 19.48 9.64 -40.63
N PHE A 41 19.68 8.57 -39.86
CA PHE A 41 19.07 8.42 -38.53
C PHE A 41 19.58 9.49 -37.56
N TYR A 42 20.89 9.74 -37.54
CA TYR A 42 21.48 10.76 -36.68
C TYR A 42 20.96 12.17 -37.02
N THR A 43 20.89 12.51 -38.31
CA THR A 43 20.32 13.79 -38.77
C THR A 43 18.86 13.92 -38.35
N GLN A 44 18.07 12.84 -38.43
CA GLN A 44 16.69 12.84 -37.95
C GLN A 44 16.61 13.04 -36.42
N LEU A 45 17.48 12.38 -35.65
CA LEU A 45 17.56 12.58 -34.20
C LEU A 45 17.91 14.03 -33.84
N GLN A 46 18.84 14.66 -34.57
CA GLN A 46 19.20 16.06 -34.35
C GLN A 46 18.04 17.00 -34.70
N LYS A 47 17.39 16.77 -35.84
CA LYS A 47 16.21 17.54 -36.28
C LYS A 47 15.08 17.50 -35.24
N ASP A 48 14.87 16.33 -34.64
CA ASP A 48 13.88 16.13 -33.59
C ASP A 48 14.35 16.58 -32.19
N GLN A 49 15.60 17.06 -32.06
CA GLN A 49 16.25 17.39 -30.78
C GLN A 49 16.22 16.20 -29.80
N LYS A 50 16.40 14.98 -30.31
CA LYS A 50 16.39 13.71 -29.56
C LYS A 50 17.77 13.07 -29.43
N ASP A 51 18.79 13.60 -30.10
CA ASP A 51 20.13 13.02 -30.14
C ASP A 51 20.73 12.90 -28.72
N VAL A 52 20.78 13.98 -27.94
CA VAL A 52 21.34 13.96 -26.58
C VAL A 52 20.62 12.94 -25.68
N ARG A 53 19.30 12.85 -25.82
CA ARG A 53 18.44 11.94 -25.03
C ARG A 53 18.70 10.48 -25.40
N TYR A 54 18.71 10.20 -26.69
CA TYR A 54 18.92 8.86 -27.23
C TYR A 54 20.26 8.28 -26.75
N PHE A 55 21.35 9.04 -26.88
CA PHE A 55 22.67 8.58 -26.46
C PHE A 55 22.84 8.55 -24.94
N SER A 56 22.15 9.43 -24.20
CA SER A 56 22.13 9.34 -22.73
C SER A 56 21.48 8.03 -22.28
N PHE A 57 20.33 7.63 -22.82
CA PHE A 57 19.72 6.35 -22.47
C PHE A 57 20.57 5.12 -22.83
N ILE A 58 21.26 5.15 -23.98
CA ILE A 58 22.19 4.07 -24.36
C ILE A 58 23.33 3.96 -23.34
N LEU A 59 23.90 5.10 -22.94
CA LEU A 59 24.97 5.12 -21.96
C LEU A 59 24.45 4.71 -20.56
N GLY A 60 23.24 5.14 -20.20
CA GLY A 60 22.56 4.71 -18.99
C GLY A 60 22.29 3.21 -18.96
N ILE A 61 21.94 2.58 -20.08
CA ILE A 61 21.86 1.11 -20.23
C ILE A 61 23.22 0.47 -19.94
N ALA A 62 24.28 0.95 -20.58
CA ALA A 62 25.63 0.38 -20.43
C ALA A 62 26.13 0.50 -18.98
N ILE A 63 25.96 1.66 -18.35
CA ILE A 63 26.35 1.89 -16.96
C ILE A 63 25.47 1.07 -16.00
N THR A 64 24.17 0.96 -16.25
CA THR A 64 23.26 0.12 -15.44
C THR A 64 23.65 -1.36 -15.51
N PHE A 65 24.10 -1.84 -16.67
CA PHE A 65 24.55 -3.21 -16.88
C PHE A 65 25.80 -3.56 -16.04
N ILE A 66 26.68 -2.58 -15.79
CA ILE A 66 27.88 -2.75 -14.96
C ILE A 66 27.57 -2.51 -13.48
N SER A 67 26.86 -1.42 -13.18
CA SER A 67 26.59 -0.96 -11.82
C SER A 67 25.63 -1.88 -11.08
N THR A 68 24.63 -2.47 -11.74
CA THR A 68 23.65 -3.34 -11.10
C THR A 68 24.30 -4.60 -10.49
N PRO A 69 25.08 -5.41 -11.24
CA PRO A 69 25.83 -6.52 -10.65
C PRO A 69 26.78 -6.07 -9.53
N ALA A 70 27.47 -4.94 -9.69
CA ALA A 70 28.34 -4.41 -8.64
C ALA A 70 27.56 -4.09 -7.35
N CYS A 71 26.38 -3.49 -7.46
CA CYS A 71 25.49 -3.23 -6.32
C CYS A 71 24.95 -4.52 -5.70
N THR A 72 24.59 -5.53 -6.50
CA THR A 72 24.17 -6.84 -5.99
C THR A 72 25.31 -7.53 -5.23
N VAL A 73 26.53 -7.54 -5.79
CA VAL A 73 27.70 -8.10 -5.11
C VAL A 73 28.01 -7.33 -3.82
N ALA A 74 27.93 -6.00 -3.85
CA ALA A 74 28.09 -5.17 -2.66
C ALA A 74 27.05 -5.49 -1.57
N PHE A 75 25.80 -5.73 -1.95
CA PHE A 75 24.74 -6.14 -1.03
C PHE A 75 24.99 -7.53 -0.43
N LEU A 76 25.43 -8.50 -1.25
CA LEU A 76 25.71 -9.87 -0.81
C LEU A 76 26.97 -9.98 0.05
N GLN A 77 27.97 -9.15 -0.21
CA GLN A 77 29.22 -9.08 0.57
C GLN A 77 29.11 -8.18 1.81
N ALA A 78 28.03 -7.41 1.94
CA ALA A 78 27.79 -6.60 3.12
C ALA A 78 27.62 -7.50 4.35
N THR A 79 28.37 -7.19 5.39
CA THR A 79 28.32 -7.88 6.68
C THR A 79 27.30 -7.21 7.60
N ASP A 80 26.99 -7.82 8.75
CA ASP A 80 26.08 -7.22 9.74
C ASP A 80 26.61 -5.86 10.26
N HIS A 81 27.91 -5.59 10.14
CA HIS A 81 28.47 -4.25 10.42
C HIS A 81 27.95 -3.17 9.46
N ASN A 82 27.49 -3.53 8.27
CA ASN A 82 26.87 -2.62 7.30
C ASN A 82 25.38 -2.38 7.58
N ASP A 83 24.80 -3.09 8.55
CA ASP A 83 23.43 -2.92 9.05
C ASP A 83 23.36 -2.04 10.29
N VAL A 84 24.51 -1.72 10.91
CA VAL A 84 24.62 -0.87 12.09
C VAL A 84 25.19 0.50 11.71
N ARG A 85 24.72 1.54 12.39
CA ARG A 85 25.26 2.90 12.25
C ARG A 85 26.74 2.92 12.63
N GLY A 86 27.57 3.58 11.82
CA GLY A 86 29.02 3.60 12.05
C GLY A 86 29.80 4.04 10.83
N LYS A 87 31.12 3.80 10.79
CA LYS A 87 31.93 4.14 9.61
C LYS A 87 31.33 3.42 8.39
N PRO A 88 30.77 4.14 7.39
CA PRO A 88 30.21 3.52 6.20
C PRO A 88 31.37 2.86 5.45
N LEU A 89 31.52 1.56 5.63
CA LEU A 89 32.54 0.79 4.95
C LEU A 89 32.07 0.55 3.52
N LEU A 90 32.45 1.48 2.63
CA LEU A 90 32.66 1.17 1.22
C LEU A 90 33.94 0.34 1.06
N SER A 91 34.04 -0.72 1.87
CA SER A 91 35.25 -1.52 2.03
C SER A 91 35.50 -2.44 0.85
N SER A 92 34.45 -2.81 0.12
CA SER A 92 34.59 -3.62 -1.09
C SER A 92 34.69 -2.75 -2.35
N ALA A 93 35.52 -3.20 -3.29
CA ALA A 93 35.60 -2.59 -4.61
C ALA A 93 34.22 -2.56 -5.31
N ALA A 94 33.38 -3.59 -5.10
CA ALA A 94 32.02 -3.64 -5.63
C ALA A 94 31.14 -2.51 -5.10
N ALA A 95 31.22 -2.21 -3.79
CA ALA A 95 30.48 -1.10 -3.19
C ALA A 95 30.92 0.26 -3.76
N GLN A 96 32.23 0.44 -3.94
CA GLN A 96 32.78 1.66 -4.54
C GLN A 96 32.33 1.84 -5.99
N VAL A 97 32.42 0.78 -6.81
CA VAL A 97 31.94 0.80 -8.20
C VAL A 97 30.44 1.06 -8.26
N CYS A 98 29.64 0.39 -7.43
CA CYS A 98 28.20 0.63 -7.32
C CYS A 98 27.87 2.11 -7.07
N VAL A 99 28.43 2.70 -6.01
CA VAL A 99 28.12 4.09 -5.64
C VAL A 99 28.67 5.08 -6.64
N ALA A 100 29.93 4.92 -7.08
CA ALA A 100 30.57 5.86 -8.01
C ALA A 100 29.87 5.86 -9.38
N SER A 101 29.60 4.69 -9.96
CA SER A 101 28.94 4.60 -11.26
C SER A 101 27.51 5.17 -11.25
N ARG A 102 26.74 4.94 -10.18
CA ARG A 102 25.39 5.51 -10.02
C ARG A 102 25.42 7.02 -9.84
N THR A 103 26.37 7.52 -9.05
CA THR A 103 26.57 8.97 -8.87
C THR A 103 26.87 9.66 -10.20
N VAL A 104 27.85 9.12 -10.95
CA VAL A 104 28.24 9.66 -12.26
C VAL A 104 27.06 9.63 -13.24
N LEU A 105 26.31 8.52 -13.28
CA LEU A 105 25.13 8.39 -14.12
C LEU A 105 24.08 9.48 -13.81
N TRP A 106 23.60 9.55 -12.57
CA TRP A 106 22.52 10.46 -12.21
C TRP A 106 22.93 11.92 -12.39
N THR A 107 24.14 12.29 -11.96
CA THR A 107 24.63 13.67 -12.12
C THR A 107 24.80 14.03 -13.59
N SER A 108 25.33 13.14 -14.42
CA SER A 108 25.57 13.44 -15.84
C SER A 108 24.27 13.55 -16.64
N GLU A 109 23.20 12.87 -16.21
CA GLU A 109 21.91 12.84 -16.88
C GLU A 109 20.94 13.95 -16.42
N LEU A 110 21.17 14.59 -15.26
CA LEU A 110 20.27 15.65 -14.73
C LEU A 110 19.99 16.77 -15.74
N ASN A 111 21.02 17.29 -16.41
CA ASN A 111 20.88 18.38 -17.40
C ASN A 111 20.48 17.89 -18.80
N ARG A 112 20.27 16.58 -18.99
CA ARG A 112 20.06 15.96 -20.31
C ARG A 112 18.69 15.30 -20.45
N LEU A 113 18.02 15.04 -19.33
CA LEU A 113 16.70 14.41 -19.25
C LEU A 113 15.64 15.35 -18.65
N ASP A 114 15.86 16.66 -18.75
CA ASP A 114 14.99 17.73 -18.24
C ASP A 114 13.53 17.64 -18.72
N TYR A 115 13.32 17.13 -19.94
CA TYR A 115 11.99 16.90 -20.52
C TYR A 115 11.16 15.82 -19.77
N ALA A 116 11.80 14.96 -18.99
CA ALA A 116 11.16 13.88 -18.24
C ALA A 116 11.25 14.17 -16.75
N SER A 117 10.32 14.99 -16.23
CA SER A 117 10.27 15.41 -14.83
C SER A 117 10.38 14.24 -13.83
N GLY A 118 9.83 13.07 -14.18
CA GLY A 118 9.98 11.84 -13.38
C GLY A 118 11.43 11.34 -13.24
N TYR A 119 12.24 11.43 -14.30
CA TYR A 119 13.66 11.07 -14.28
C TYR A 119 14.48 12.08 -13.48
N VAL A 120 14.23 13.37 -13.68
CA VAL A 120 14.89 14.43 -12.90
C VAL A 120 14.60 14.24 -11.41
N TYR A 121 13.33 14.03 -11.04
CA TYR A 121 12.94 13.79 -9.66
C TYR A 121 13.62 12.54 -9.09
N HIS A 122 13.66 11.44 -9.85
CA HIS A 122 14.36 10.22 -9.48
C HIS A 122 15.86 10.46 -9.20
N HIS A 123 16.56 11.18 -10.08
CA HIS A 123 18.00 11.44 -9.94
C HIS A 123 18.29 12.37 -8.77
N VAL A 124 17.54 13.46 -8.64
CA VAL A 124 17.69 14.40 -7.52
C VAL A 124 17.44 13.68 -6.20
N LEU A 125 16.35 12.91 -6.08
CA LEU A 125 16.08 12.14 -4.87
C LEU A 125 17.18 11.11 -4.58
N SER A 126 17.67 10.41 -5.59
CA SER A 126 18.71 9.38 -5.40
C SER A 126 20.05 9.98 -4.97
N LEU A 127 20.42 11.16 -5.50
CA LEU A 127 21.61 11.91 -5.11
C LEU A 127 21.48 12.51 -3.71
N LEU A 128 20.32 13.09 -3.37
CA LEU A 128 20.04 13.61 -2.03
C LEU A 128 20.03 12.49 -0.99
N ASP A 129 19.43 11.34 -1.32
CA ASP A 129 19.47 10.14 -0.48
C ASP A 129 20.92 9.70 -0.25
N LEU A 130 21.71 9.52 -1.31
CA LEU A 130 23.12 9.14 -1.19
C LEU A 130 23.92 10.13 -0.32
N ALA A 131 23.77 11.43 -0.57
CA ALA A 131 24.44 12.47 0.19
C ALA A 131 24.07 12.40 1.68
N TYR A 132 22.78 12.22 1.97
CA TYR A 132 22.30 12.02 3.33
C TYR A 132 22.91 10.77 3.98
N GLN A 133 22.95 9.63 3.29
CA GLN A 133 23.52 8.39 3.84
C GLN A 133 25.00 8.53 4.18
N LEU A 134 25.77 9.11 3.27
CA LEU A 134 27.20 9.34 3.47
C LEU A 134 27.46 10.33 4.61
N HIS A 135 26.64 11.39 4.70
CA HIS A 135 26.75 12.39 5.75
C HIS A 135 26.36 11.85 7.13
N ALA A 136 25.18 11.23 7.23
CA ALA A 136 24.64 10.69 8.47
C ALA A 136 25.25 9.35 8.89
N ARG A 137 26.15 8.78 8.06
CA ARG A 137 26.86 7.51 8.32
C ARG A 137 25.92 6.35 8.61
N MET A 138 24.90 6.26 7.78
CA MET A 138 23.82 5.29 7.89
C MET A 138 24.23 3.92 7.32
N PRO A 139 23.49 2.85 7.67
CA PRO A 139 23.68 1.52 7.09
C PRO A 139 23.64 1.53 5.55
N MET A 140 24.69 1.02 4.91
CA MET A 140 24.82 1.03 3.45
C MET A 140 24.18 -0.19 2.78
N ARG A 141 23.99 -1.30 3.51
CA ARG A 141 23.43 -2.53 2.93
C ARG A 141 22.03 -2.34 2.32
N PRO A 142 21.09 -1.59 2.95
CA PRO A 142 19.79 -1.31 2.33
C PRO A 142 19.90 -0.47 1.06
N HIS A 143 20.91 0.40 0.98
CA HIS A 143 21.18 1.21 -0.20
C HIS A 143 21.73 0.39 -1.35
N PHE A 144 22.62 -0.57 -1.07
CA PHE A 144 23.05 -1.51 -2.09
C PHE A 144 21.88 -2.34 -2.63
N ALA A 145 20.95 -2.77 -1.77
CA ALA A 145 19.72 -3.43 -2.20
C ALA A 145 18.84 -2.52 -3.06
N LEU A 146 18.64 -1.26 -2.65
CA LEU A 146 17.90 -0.26 -3.43
C LEU A 146 18.57 -0.02 -4.79
N TYR A 147 19.89 0.15 -4.85
CA TYR A 147 20.61 0.38 -6.12
C TYR A 147 20.69 -0.86 -7.00
N ALA A 148 20.72 -2.05 -6.42
CA ALA A 148 20.57 -3.30 -7.16
C ALA A 148 19.17 -3.41 -7.81
N SER A 149 18.12 -2.92 -7.13
CA SER A 149 16.76 -2.91 -7.71
C SER A 149 16.58 -1.97 -8.89
N LEU A 150 17.52 -1.06 -9.11
CA LEU A 150 17.58 -0.21 -10.29
C LEU A 150 18.02 -0.99 -11.55
N ALA A 151 18.10 -2.33 -11.50
CA ALA A 151 17.99 -3.19 -12.67
C ALA A 151 16.79 -2.80 -13.57
N THR A 152 15.71 -2.30 -12.95
CA THR A 152 14.55 -1.69 -13.62
C THR A 152 14.91 -0.57 -14.60
N GLU A 153 15.95 0.21 -14.35
CA GLU A 153 16.39 1.29 -15.27
C GLU A 153 16.85 0.74 -16.62
N LEU A 154 17.35 -0.50 -16.68
CA LEU A 154 17.75 -1.14 -17.94
C LEU A 154 16.56 -1.22 -18.91
N LEU A 155 15.43 -1.72 -18.43
CA LEU A 155 14.21 -1.87 -19.24
C LEU A 155 13.49 -0.54 -19.44
N SER A 156 13.55 0.37 -18.45
CA SER A 156 12.99 1.72 -18.61
C SER A 156 13.73 2.52 -19.69
N ASN A 157 15.07 2.54 -19.65
CA ASN A 157 15.91 3.19 -20.65
C ASN A 157 15.73 2.54 -22.03
N LEU A 158 15.68 1.20 -22.11
CA LEU A 158 15.39 0.51 -23.37
C LEU A 158 14.00 0.89 -23.92
N GLY A 159 13.00 0.99 -23.06
CA GLY A 159 11.66 1.47 -23.43
C GLY A 159 11.68 2.89 -23.99
N CYS A 160 12.50 3.78 -23.42
CA CYS A 160 12.70 5.14 -23.93
C CYS A 160 13.42 5.17 -25.29
N VAL A 161 14.47 4.35 -25.47
CA VAL A 161 15.18 4.20 -26.76
C VAL A 161 14.21 3.72 -27.84
N LEU A 162 13.42 2.68 -27.56
CA LEU A 162 12.40 2.16 -28.48
C LEU A 162 11.36 3.24 -28.83
N ALA A 163 10.89 4.00 -27.84
CA ALA A 163 9.93 5.08 -28.05
C ALA A 163 10.50 6.21 -28.94
N ILE A 164 11.78 6.56 -28.77
CA ILE A 164 12.48 7.53 -29.64
C ILE A 164 12.56 7.02 -31.08
N MET A 165 12.74 5.71 -31.26
CA MET A 165 12.73 5.04 -32.57
C MET A 165 11.32 4.86 -33.16
N GLY A 166 10.27 5.41 -32.53
CA GLY A 166 8.88 5.32 -33.01
C GLY A 166 8.14 4.05 -32.59
N LEU A 167 8.78 3.15 -31.84
CA LEU A 167 8.20 1.92 -31.31
C LEU A 167 7.56 2.20 -29.95
N LYS A 168 6.24 2.39 -29.94
CA LYS A 168 5.42 2.63 -28.74
C LYS A 168 4.78 1.31 -28.28
N ALA A 169 4.45 1.21 -27.00
CA ALA A 169 3.76 0.01 -26.50
C ALA A 169 2.40 -0.26 -27.16
N VAL A 170 1.74 0.77 -27.70
CA VAL A 170 0.44 0.63 -28.39
C VAL A 170 0.59 0.03 -29.80
N ASN A 171 1.72 0.25 -30.48
CA ASN A 171 1.92 -0.16 -31.88
C ASN A 171 3.01 -1.25 -32.06
N SER A 172 3.75 -1.60 -31.00
CA SER A 172 4.85 -2.58 -31.08
C SER A 172 4.79 -3.58 -29.91
N SER A 173 4.72 -4.86 -30.25
CA SER A 173 4.75 -5.97 -29.28
C SER A 173 6.07 -6.05 -28.50
N LEU A 174 7.18 -5.63 -29.11
CA LEU A 174 8.47 -5.55 -28.43
C LEU A 174 8.46 -4.45 -27.37
N ALA A 175 8.03 -3.24 -27.74
CA ALA A 175 7.95 -2.12 -26.80
C ALA A 175 6.96 -2.42 -25.66
N TYR A 176 5.83 -3.07 -25.96
CA TYR A 176 4.89 -3.53 -24.94
C TYR A 176 5.55 -4.52 -23.97
N ARG A 177 6.22 -5.57 -24.48
CA ARG A 177 6.88 -6.59 -23.63
C ARG A 177 7.97 -5.98 -22.74
N VAL A 178 8.78 -5.06 -23.28
CA VAL A 178 9.82 -4.36 -22.52
C VAL A 178 9.20 -3.54 -21.40
N GLN A 179 8.16 -2.74 -21.69
CA GLN A 179 7.52 -1.89 -20.68
C GLN A 179 6.70 -2.70 -19.66
N ALA A 180 6.02 -3.77 -20.08
CA ALA A 180 5.32 -4.68 -19.18
C ALA A 180 6.28 -5.41 -18.24
N SER A 181 7.41 -5.88 -18.76
CA SER A 181 8.48 -6.48 -17.95
C SER A 181 9.07 -5.46 -16.98
N ASN A 182 9.33 -4.22 -17.42
CA ASN A 182 9.76 -3.15 -16.54
C ASN A 182 8.76 -2.91 -15.40
N THR A 183 7.46 -2.86 -15.74
CA THR A 183 6.38 -2.65 -14.77
C THR A 183 6.32 -3.76 -13.73
N ALA A 184 6.46 -5.03 -14.15
CA ALA A 184 6.56 -6.15 -13.23
C ALA A 184 7.81 -6.05 -12.34
N LEU A 185 8.98 -5.74 -12.92
CA LEU A 185 10.23 -5.59 -12.16
C LEU A 185 10.18 -4.42 -11.17
N LEU A 186 9.47 -3.33 -11.46
CA LEU A 186 9.26 -2.24 -10.49
C LEU A 186 8.61 -2.76 -9.20
N LEU A 187 7.63 -3.65 -9.32
CA LEU A 187 6.98 -4.28 -8.17
C LEU A 187 7.92 -5.26 -7.46
N PHE A 188 8.50 -6.21 -8.20
CA PHE A 188 9.24 -7.31 -7.59
C PHE A 188 10.64 -6.95 -7.10
N LEU A 189 11.29 -5.96 -7.72
CA LEU A 189 12.65 -5.57 -7.34
C LEU A 189 12.70 -4.36 -6.43
N ARG A 190 11.82 -3.35 -6.58
CA ARG A 190 11.92 -2.12 -5.77
C ARG A 190 11.19 -2.21 -4.43
N ILE A 191 10.09 -2.94 -4.34
CA ILE A 191 9.33 -3.05 -3.08
C ILE A 191 10.11 -3.79 -1.99
N PRO A 192 10.79 -4.93 -2.24
CA PRO A 192 11.51 -5.62 -1.17
C PRO A 192 12.61 -4.78 -0.50
N PRO A 193 13.48 -4.04 -1.24
CA PRO A 193 14.45 -3.14 -0.63
C PRO A 193 13.82 -1.96 0.15
N ILE A 194 12.64 -1.48 -0.26
CA ILE A 194 11.87 -0.50 0.52
C ILE A 194 11.46 -1.10 1.87
N ILE A 195 10.88 -2.31 1.85
CA ILE A 195 10.48 -3.03 3.06
C ILE A 195 11.71 -3.29 3.95
N TYR A 196 12.79 -3.75 3.35
CA TYR A 196 14.05 -4.00 4.06
C TYR A 196 14.62 -2.73 4.70
N SER A 197 14.60 -1.60 3.97
CA SER A 197 15.00 -0.29 4.52
C SER A 197 14.09 0.16 5.66
N ALA A 198 12.77 -0.08 5.55
CA ALA A 198 11.81 0.24 6.59
C ALA A 198 12.04 -0.58 7.87
N MET A 199 12.38 -1.87 7.72
CA MET A 199 12.66 -2.78 8.84
C MET A 199 13.88 -2.36 9.67
N LEU A 200 14.79 -1.58 9.10
CA LEU A 200 15.98 -1.08 9.80
C LEU A 200 15.76 0.29 10.47
N ILE A 201 14.64 0.96 10.24
CA ILE A 201 14.32 2.24 10.91
C ILE A 201 14.35 2.13 12.45
N PRO A 202 13.82 1.07 13.09
CA PRO A 202 13.85 0.92 14.54
C PRO A 202 15.26 0.84 15.14
N SER A 203 16.29 0.51 14.35
CA SER A 203 17.68 0.50 14.81
C SER A 203 18.23 1.92 15.06
N ILE A 204 17.52 2.95 14.59
CA ILE A 204 17.88 4.36 14.77
C ILE A 204 17.25 4.85 16.08
N PRO A 205 18.01 5.52 16.97
CA PRO A 205 17.45 6.09 18.19
C PRO A 205 16.25 6.99 17.89
N GLY A 206 15.06 6.62 18.39
CA GLY A 206 13.76 7.19 18.01
C GLY A 206 13.57 8.68 18.32
N GLN A 207 14.45 9.28 19.13
CA GLN A 207 14.41 10.72 19.46
C GLN A 207 15.32 11.58 18.55
N SER A 208 16.07 10.99 17.62
CA SER A 208 16.91 11.74 16.70
C SER A 208 16.11 12.31 15.52
N TRP A 209 16.48 13.48 15.00
CA TRP A 209 15.94 14.01 13.73
C TRP A 209 16.19 13.05 12.56
N GLU A 210 17.23 12.23 12.66
CA GLU A 210 17.62 11.20 11.69
C GLU A 210 16.58 10.09 11.59
N PHE A 211 15.95 9.70 12.69
CA PHE A 211 14.85 8.73 12.69
C PHE A 211 13.70 9.22 11.79
N TRP A 212 13.26 10.46 11.99
CA TRP A 212 12.20 11.07 11.20
C TRP A 212 12.58 11.26 9.73
N LEU A 213 13.82 11.68 9.46
CA LEU A 213 14.30 11.78 8.08
C LEU A 213 14.36 10.42 7.39
N ASN A 214 14.75 9.35 8.09
CA ASN A 214 14.74 8.00 7.50
C ASN A 214 13.33 7.52 7.18
N ILE A 215 12.35 7.80 8.05
CA ILE A 215 10.93 7.54 7.75
C ILE A 215 10.51 8.33 6.51
N ALA A 216 10.78 9.64 6.48
CA ALA A 216 10.40 10.50 5.36
C ALA A 216 11.03 10.02 4.04
N ARG A 217 12.30 9.68 4.07
CA ARG A 217 13.08 9.14 2.95
C ARG A 217 12.49 7.85 2.38
N VAL A 218 12.28 6.85 3.23
CA VAL A 218 11.66 5.58 2.82
C VAL A 218 10.24 5.82 2.29
N ALA A 219 9.46 6.70 2.92
CA ALA A 219 8.11 7.05 2.47
C ALA A 219 8.10 7.76 1.11
N ILE A 220 9.01 8.71 0.88
CA ILE A 220 9.17 9.41 -0.40
C ILE A 220 9.55 8.42 -1.50
N TYR A 221 10.53 7.55 -1.25
CA TYR A 221 10.96 6.56 -2.24
C TYR A 221 9.89 5.50 -2.51
N ALA A 222 9.13 5.08 -1.48
CA ALA A 222 7.98 4.20 -1.63
C ALA A 222 6.88 4.85 -2.47
N LYS A 223 6.51 6.10 -2.16
CA LYS A 223 5.53 6.88 -2.94
C LYS A 223 5.97 7.02 -4.39
N PHE A 224 7.24 7.34 -4.63
CA PHE A 224 7.79 7.45 -5.97
C PHE A 224 7.72 6.12 -6.73
N SER A 225 8.17 5.03 -6.12
CA SER A 225 8.18 3.70 -6.75
C SER A 225 6.78 3.18 -7.05
N VAL A 226 5.84 3.33 -6.12
CA VAL A 226 4.43 2.95 -6.31
C VAL A 226 3.77 3.85 -7.37
N GLY A 227 4.04 5.16 -7.34
CA GLY A 227 3.53 6.10 -8.34
C GLY A 227 4.02 5.78 -9.76
N MET A 228 5.31 5.46 -9.92
CA MET A 228 5.89 5.00 -11.18
C MET A 228 5.23 3.71 -11.66
N PHE A 229 5.11 2.70 -10.77
CA PHE A 229 4.44 1.45 -11.10
C PHE A 229 3.00 1.68 -11.59
N LEU A 230 2.20 2.45 -10.84
CA LEU A 230 0.81 2.72 -11.19
C LEU A 230 0.68 3.50 -12.50
N SER A 231 1.56 4.48 -12.73
CA SER A 231 1.60 5.25 -13.97
C SER A 231 1.89 4.37 -15.19
N GLU A 232 2.90 3.51 -15.08
CA GLU A 232 3.30 2.57 -16.14
C GLU A 232 2.21 1.51 -16.38
N ALA A 233 1.68 0.90 -15.31
CA ALA A 233 0.61 -0.08 -15.40
C ALA A 233 -0.66 0.50 -16.03
N LYS A 234 -1.02 1.75 -15.69
CA LYS A 234 -2.14 2.47 -16.31
C LYS A 234 -1.87 2.75 -17.78
N ARG A 235 -0.65 3.23 -18.14
CA ARG A 235 -0.27 3.49 -19.54
C ARG A 235 -0.38 2.24 -20.41
N LEU A 236 -0.03 1.08 -19.85
CA LEU A 236 -0.11 -0.22 -20.53
C LEU A 236 -1.50 -0.86 -20.48
N ARG A 237 -2.49 -0.20 -19.86
CA ARG A 237 -3.83 -0.75 -19.59
C ARG A 237 -3.77 -2.09 -18.84
N MET A 238 -2.71 -2.33 -18.07
CA MET A 238 -2.57 -3.50 -17.21
C MET A 238 -3.43 -3.38 -15.96
N ILE A 239 -3.62 -2.15 -15.47
CA ILE A 239 -4.44 -1.85 -14.30
C ILE A 239 -5.39 -0.71 -14.66
N GLU A 240 -6.69 -0.98 -14.54
CA GLU A 240 -7.73 0.04 -14.58
C GLU A 240 -8.33 0.19 -13.18
N LEU A 241 -8.27 1.41 -12.63
CA LEU A 241 -8.78 1.69 -11.29
C LEU A 241 -10.18 2.28 -11.39
N GLU A 242 -11.17 1.52 -10.96
CA GLU A 242 -12.54 1.99 -10.79
C GLU A 242 -12.74 2.43 -9.34
N MET A 243 -12.83 3.74 -9.12
CA MET A 243 -13.03 4.32 -7.78
C MET A 243 -14.50 4.34 -7.34
N ARG A 244 -15.41 3.77 -8.15
CA ARG A 244 -16.81 3.59 -7.78
C ARG A 244 -16.91 2.53 -6.69
N LYS A 245 -17.56 2.84 -5.58
CA LYS A 245 -17.71 1.94 -4.43
C LYS A 245 -18.57 0.71 -4.81
N PRO A 246 -18.13 -0.54 -4.55
CA PRO A 246 -16.83 -0.92 -3.99
C PRO A 246 -15.70 -0.71 -5.00
N ALA A 247 -14.70 0.09 -4.61
CA ALA A 247 -13.59 0.44 -5.48
C ALA A 247 -12.71 -0.78 -5.74
N HIS A 248 -12.33 -0.97 -7.00
CA HIS A 248 -11.58 -2.13 -7.44
C HIS A 248 -10.61 -1.79 -8.57
N ALA A 249 -9.57 -2.61 -8.67
CA ALA A 249 -8.61 -2.60 -9.76
C ALA A 249 -8.91 -3.76 -10.69
N ILE A 250 -9.06 -3.50 -11.99
CA ILE A 250 -9.16 -4.53 -13.02
C ILE A 250 -7.74 -4.79 -13.55
N ILE A 251 -7.19 -5.95 -13.19
CA ILE A 251 -5.85 -6.39 -13.59
C ILE A 251 -5.95 -7.21 -14.88
N CYS A 252 -5.19 -6.80 -15.90
CA CYS A 252 -5.12 -7.42 -17.22
C CYS A 252 -6.52 -7.66 -17.84
N GLN A 253 -7.48 -6.77 -17.56
CA GLN A 253 -8.87 -6.86 -18.01
C GLN A 253 -9.64 -8.13 -17.59
N ARG A 254 -9.08 -8.93 -16.67
CA ARG A 254 -9.63 -10.25 -16.29
C ARG A 254 -9.90 -10.37 -14.81
N TYR A 255 -9.04 -9.84 -13.97
CA TYR A 255 -9.10 -10.05 -12.52
C TYR A 255 -9.54 -8.79 -11.81
N LYS A 256 -10.65 -8.86 -11.06
CA LYS A 256 -11.11 -7.77 -10.21
C LYS A 256 -10.49 -7.91 -8.82
N LEU A 257 -9.61 -6.98 -8.48
CA LEU A 257 -9.00 -6.89 -7.15
C LEU A 257 -9.62 -5.73 -6.38
N TYR A 258 -10.43 -6.03 -5.37
CA TYR A 258 -11.06 -5.00 -4.54
C TYR A 258 -10.03 -4.27 -3.70
N LEU A 259 -10.03 -2.94 -3.75
CA LEU A 259 -9.10 -2.10 -2.98
C LEU A 259 -9.32 -2.25 -1.47
N TYR A 260 -10.54 -2.59 -1.05
CA TYR A 260 -10.82 -3.00 0.33
C TYR A 260 -9.95 -4.19 0.76
N GLY A 261 -9.87 -5.25 -0.06
CA GLY A 261 -9.05 -6.42 0.23
C GLY A 261 -7.56 -6.10 0.29
N VAL A 262 -7.08 -5.26 -0.63
CA VAL A 262 -5.69 -4.76 -0.62
C VAL A 262 -5.38 -4.01 0.68
N ALA A 263 -6.28 -3.14 1.13
CA ALA A 263 -6.12 -2.41 2.37
C ALA A 263 -6.17 -3.33 3.61
N VAL A 264 -7.00 -4.37 3.61
CA VAL A 264 -7.00 -5.38 4.68
C VAL A 264 -5.68 -6.15 4.72
N CYS A 265 -5.16 -6.58 3.57
CA CYS A 265 -3.84 -7.21 3.51
C CYS A 265 -2.73 -6.28 4.02
N ALA A 266 -2.77 -4.99 3.65
CA ALA A 266 -1.84 -3.99 4.15
C ALA A 266 -1.96 -3.78 5.66
N ALA A 267 -3.19 -3.80 6.21
CA ALA A 267 -3.45 -3.70 7.64
C ALA A 267 -2.87 -4.90 8.40
N VAL A 268 -3.09 -6.12 7.91
CA VAL A 268 -2.51 -7.34 8.50
C VAL A 268 -0.99 -7.28 8.47
N LEU A 269 -0.40 -6.93 7.33
CA LEU A 269 1.05 -6.82 7.19
C LEU A 269 1.63 -5.76 8.14
N ALA A 270 0.97 -4.60 8.26
CA ALA A 270 1.38 -3.53 9.17
C ALA A 270 1.31 -3.96 10.64
N VAL A 271 0.24 -4.67 11.04
CA VAL A 271 0.11 -5.20 12.41
C VAL A 271 1.20 -6.23 12.69
N VAL A 272 1.41 -7.19 11.79
CA VAL A 272 2.43 -8.24 11.95
C VAL A 272 3.82 -7.62 12.06
N THR A 273 4.18 -6.73 11.14
CA THR A 273 5.50 -6.09 11.13
C THR A 273 5.73 -5.22 12.36
N SER A 274 4.74 -4.41 12.77
CA SER A 274 4.80 -3.61 14.00
C SER A 274 4.92 -4.48 15.24
N THR A 275 4.15 -5.58 15.31
CA THR A 275 4.17 -6.53 16.42
C THR A 275 5.55 -7.16 16.56
N LEU A 276 6.14 -7.65 15.47
CA LEU A 276 7.47 -8.25 15.48
C LEU A 276 8.56 -7.24 15.83
N ALA A 277 8.48 -6.00 15.32
CA ALA A 277 9.42 -4.95 15.66
C ALA A 277 9.37 -4.60 17.15
N LEU A 278 8.17 -4.47 17.72
CA LEU A 278 7.97 -4.24 19.14
C LEU A 278 8.44 -5.43 19.99
N TYR A 279 8.21 -6.66 19.54
CA TYR A 279 8.65 -7.88 20.21
C TYR A 279 10.19 -7.94 20.25
N ALA A 280 10.85 -7.70 19.12
CA ALA A 280 12.30 -7.65 19.03
C ALA A 280 12.90 -6.56 19.91
N ASN A 281 12.24 -5.39 20.00
CA ASN A 281 12.69 -4.29 20.84
C ASN A 281 12.49 -4.57 22.34
N ALA A 282 11.36 -5.16 22.73
CA ALA A 282 11.07 -5.48 24.12
C ALA A 282 11.95 -6.63 24.65
N PHE A 283 12.34 -7.57 23.80
CA PHE A 283 13.05 -8.79 24.18
C PHE A 283 14.22 -9.11 23.21
N PRO A 284 15.29 -8.29 23.21
CA PRO A 284 16.40 -8.43 22.25
C PRO A 284 17.15 -9.76 22.39
N ASN A 285 17.24 -10.31 23.60
CA ASN A 285 17.91 -11.59 23.84
C ASN A 285 17.06 -12.79 23.38
N ALA A 286 15.73 -12.75 23.63
CA ALA A 286 14.85 -13.82 23.16
C ALA A 286 14.75 -13.82 21.64
N TRP A 287 14.72 -12.64 21.00
CA TRP A 287 14.77 -12.53 19.54
C TRP A 287 16.00 -13.23 18.94
N LYS A 288 17.18 -13.04 19.53
CA LYS A 288 18.41 -13.72 19.09
C LYS A 288 18.38 -15.23 19.31
N ALA A 289 17.66 -15.70 20.33
CA ALA A 289 17.55 -17.12 20.66
C ALA A 289 16.47 -17.85 19.86
N LEU A 290 15.49 -17.13 19.29
CA LEU A 290 14.46 -17.73 18.47
C LEU A 290 15.01 -18.11 17.09
N SER A 291 14.62 -19.29 16.62
CA SER A 291 14.81 -19.61 15.21
C SER A 291 13.88 -18.72 14.37
N SER A 292 14.37 -18.25 13.23
CA SER A 292 13.55 -17.50 12.26
C SER A 292 12.32 -18.30 11.81
N MET A 293 12.42 -19.63 11.83
CA MET A 293 11.33 -20.55 11.52
C MET A 293 10.21 -20.54 12.57
N ASP A 294 10.53 -20.46 13.87
CA ASP A 294 9.52 -20.39 14.94
C ASP A 294 8.69 -19.11 14.84
N ILE A 295 9.36 -17.98 14.55
CA ILE A 295 8.71 -16.69 14.33
C ILE A 295 7.82 -16.74 13.10
N ALA A 296 8.33 -17.26 11.98
CA ALA A 296 7.58 -17.38 10.74
C ALA A 296 6.34 -18.29 10.91
N ALA A 297 6.49 -19.44 11.57
CA ALA A 297 5.40 -20.36 11.87
C ALA A 297 4.34 -19.71 12.77
N THR A 298 4.78 -18.99 13.81
CA THR A 298 3.89 -18.25 14.73
C THR A 298 3.08 -17.18 14.00
N VAL A 299 3.72 -16.40 13.13
CA VAL A 299 3.07 -15.38 12.31
C VAL A 299 2.06 -16.01 11.37
N LEU A 300 2.46 -17.07 10.64
CA LEU A 300 1.58 -17.75 9.69
C LEU A 300 0.36 -18.33 10.39
N PHE A 301 0.56 -19.02 11.51
CA PHE A 301 -0.52 -19.62 12.30
C PHE A 301 -1.47 -18.54 12.84
N THR A 302 -0.92 -17.44 13.36
CA THR A 302 -1.70 -16.28 13.84
C THR A 302 -2.56 -15.68 12.71
N ILE A 303 -2.00 -15.52 11.50
CA ILE A 303 -2.76 -15.02 10.33
C ILE A 303 -3.88 -16.00 9.96
N CYS A 304 -3.60 -17.31 9.92
CA CYS A 304 -4.63 -18.31 9.64
C CYS A 304 -5.77 -18.27 10.65
N CYS A 305 -5.47 -18.23 11.96
CA CYS A 305 -6.49 -18.12 13.00
C CYS A 305 -7.26 -16.79 12.92
N ALA A 306 -6.59 -15.69 12.58
CA ALA A 306 -7.22 -14.39 12.39
C ALA A 306 -8.21 -14.41 11.21
N LEU A 307 -7.81 -14.96 10.06
CA LEU A 307 -8.69 -15.08 8.89
C LEU A 307 -9.89 -15.99 9.19
N PHE A 308 -9.65 -17.12 9.86
CA PHE A 308 -10.72 -18.02 10.29
C PHE A 308 -11.68 -17.32 11.26
N GLY A 309 -11.17 -16.66 12.30
CA GLY A 309 -11.96 -15.90 13.25
C GLY A 309 -12.76 -14.79 12.58
N ALA A 310 -12.17 -14.07 11.63
CA ALA A 310 -12.86 -13.01 10.89
C ALA A 310 -14.01 -13.53 10.01
N ARG A 311 -13.91 -14.78 9.55
CA ARG A 311 -14.94 -15.42 8.71
C ARG A 311 -16.03 -16.11 9.53
N LEU A 312 -15.70 -16.55 10.74
CA LEU A 312 -16.57 -17.38 11.58
C LEU A 312 -18.01 -16.84 11.76
N PRO A 313 -18.26 -15.53 12.00
CA PRO A 313 -19.63 -15.01 12.11
C PRO A 313 -20.48 -15.21 10.86
N ALA A 314 -19.89 -15.01 9.67
CA ALA A 314 -20.58 -15.21 8.41
C ALA A 314 -20.94 -16.69 8.20
N ILE A 315 -19.98 -17.59 8.47
CA ILE A 315 -20.19 -19.04 8.40
C ILE A 315 -21.33 -19.47 9.33
N LEU A 316 -21.33 -18.99 10.58
CA LEU A 316 -22.37 -19.31 11.56
C LEU A 316 -23.74 -18.75 11.17
N SER A 317 -23.78 -17.59 10.50
CA SER A 317 -25.03 -16.98 10.04
C SER A 317 -25.63 -17.70 8.81
N GLU A 318 -24.79 -18.12 7.85
CA GLU A 318 -25.21 -18.80 6.61
C GLU A 318 -25.54 -20.28 6.83
N TYR A 319 -24.85 -20.95 7.76
CA TYR A 319 -25.15 -22.34 8.15
C TYR A 319 -26.60 -22.51 8.62
N ARG A 320 -27.19 -21.46 9.18
CA ARG A 320 -28.58 -21.46 9.65
C ARG A 320 -29.59 -21.37 8.49
N SER A 321 -29.21 -20.83 7.34
CA SER A 321 -30.15 -20.52 6.24
C SER A 321 -30.03 -21.45 5.03
N SER A 322 -28.88 -22.10 4.84
CA SER A 322 -28.63 -22.91 3.65
C SER A 322 -27.90 -24.19 4.04
N GLY A 323 -28.59 -25.34 3.94
CA GLY A 323 -28.04 -26.64 4.31
C GLY A 323 -26.66 -26.91 3.68
N LEU A 324 -25.75 -27.40 4.52
CA LEU A 324 -24.43 -28.01 4.27
C LEU A 324 -23.61 -27.52 3.03
N LEU A 325 -22.54 -26.77 3.33
CA LEU A 325 -21.23 -26.78 2.65
C LEU A 325 -21.22 -26.47 1.14
N ARG A 326 -21.57 -25.24 0.75
CA ARG A 326 -21.05 -24.68 -0.50
C ARG A 326 -19.66 -24.07 -0.27
N PHE A 327 -18.64 -24.58 -0.93
CA PHE A 327 -17.28 -24.03 -0.90
C PHE A 327 -17.16 -22.56 -1.40
N GLN A 328 -18.24 -21.98 -1.97
CA GLN A 328 -18.37 -20.54 -2.24
C GLN A 328 -18.26 -19.65 -0.98
N ILE A 329 -18.36 -20.24 0.22
CA ILE A 329 -18.20 -19.56 1.51
C ILE A 329 -16.84 -18.85 1.66
N LEU A 330 -15.77 -19.24 0.96
CA LEU A 330 -14.47 -18.58 1.14
C LEU A 330 -14.27 -17.32 0.28
N SER A 331 -14.99 -17.19 -0.85
CA SER A 331 -14.71 -16.12 -1.83
C SER A 331 -15.66 -14.93 -1.76
N GLU A 332 -16.89 -15.08 -1.28
CA GLU A 332 -17.95 -14.08 -1.53
C GLU A 332 -18.41 -13.25 -0.33
N ALA A 333 -18.22 -13.69 0.92
CA ALA A 333 -18.83 -13.00 2.06
C ALA A 333 -17.86 -12.21 2.95
N GLY A 334 -18.44 -11.30 3.75
CA GLY A 334 -17.71 -10.27 4.49
C GLY A 334 -16.82 -10.81 5.62
N TYR A 335 -15.74 -10.09 5.90
CA TYR A 335 -14.84 -10.34 7.02
C TYR A 335 -15.20 -9.43 8.20
N TRP A 336 -15.29 -10.02 9.39
CA TRP A 336 -15.55 -9.32 10.64
C TRP A 336 -14.22 -9.09 11.37
N LEU A 337 -13.73 -7.86 11.32
CA LEU A 337 -12.41 -7.52 11.86
C LEU A 337 -12.27 -7.87 13.35
N GLN A 338 -13.33 -7.70 14.13
CA GLN A 338 -13.32 -7.94 15.58
C GLN A 338 -13.02 -9.40 15.91
N THR A 339 -13.76 -10.33 15.31
CA THR A 339 -13.53 -11.76 15.54
C THR A 339 -12.23 -12.24 14.90
N GLY A 340 -11.73 -11.51 13.89
CA GLY A 340 -10.38 -11.70 13.39
C GLY A 340 -9.30 -11.39 14.43
N VAL A 341 -9.43 -10.30 15.18
CA VAL A 341 -8.52 -9.99 16.30
C VAL A 341 -8.55 -11.09 17.36
N VAL A 342 -9.74 -11.59 17.71
CA VAL A 342 -9.87 -12.71 18.66
C VAL A 342 -9.16 -13.94 18.15
N GLY A 343 -9.37 -14.27 16.87
CA GLY A 343 -8.67 -15.36 16.19
C GLY A 343 -7.15 -15.17 16.22
N ALA A 344 -6.66 -13.95 16.01
CA ALA A 344 -5.24 -13.64 16.09
C ALA A 344 -4.68 -13.89 17.50
N VAL A 345 -5.34 -13.38 18.55
CA VAL A 345 -4.93 -13.61 19.95
C VAL A 345 -4.92 -15.11 20.26
N PHE A 346 -5.95 -15.84 19.84
CA PHE A 346 -6.01 -17.29 20.00
C PHE A 346 -4.87 -18.00 19.25
N GLY A 347 -4.54 -17.57 18.04
CA GLY A 347 -3.40 -18.07 17.27
C GLY A 347 -2.07 -17.84 17.98
N VAL A 348 -1.87 -16.67 18.60
CA VAL A 348 -0.67 -16.39 19.41
C VAL A 348 -0.59 -17.29 20.65
N LEU A 349 -1.72 -17.53 21.32
CA LEU A 349 -1.75 -18.39 22.50
C LEU A 349 -1.43 -19.85 22.16
N LEU A 350 -2.01 -20.38 21.08
CA LEU A 350 -1.72 -21.72 20.60
C LEU A 350 -0.26 -21.86 20.13
N SER A 351 0.22 -20.88 19.37
CA SER A 351 1.60 -20.87 18.87
C SER A 351 2.62 -20.75 20.00
N GLY A 352 2.36 -19.99 21.06
CA GLY A 352 3.24 -19.96 22.24
C GLY A 352 3.21 -21.24 23.08
N ALA A 353 2.19 -22.10 22.93
CA ALA A 353 2.19 -23.43 23.52
C ALA A 353 3.03 -24.44 22.70
N THR A 354 3.19 -24.21 21.38
CA THR A 354 3.92 -25.10 20.48
C THR A 354 5.35 -24.65 20.17
N PHE A 355 5.59 -23.33 20.12
CA PHE A 355 6.85 -22.71 19.75
C PHE A 355 7.45 -21.97 20.96
N ARG A 356 8.76 -21.73 20.94
CA ARG A 356 9.51 -21.08 22.03
C ARG A 356 9.28 -19.56 22.14
N VAL A 357 8.12 -19.08 21.72
CA VAL A 357 7.76 -17.66 21.71
C VAL A 357 7.06 -17.31 23.02
N ASP A 358 7.46 -16.22 23.65
CA ASP A 358 6.70 -15.65 24.77
C ASP A 358 5.36 -15.07 24.27
N ALA A 359 4.29 -15.86 24.42
CA ALA A 359 2.94 -15.47 24.01
C ALA A 359 2.45 -14.20 24.70
N ARG A 360 2.84 -13.94 25.94
CA ARG A 360 2.36 -12.78 26.71
C ARG A 360 2.93 -11.49 26.13
N VAL A 361 4.23 -11.49 25.84
CA VAL A 361 4.90 -10.35 25.18
C VAL A 361 4.35 -10.19 23.77
N LEU A 362 4.17 -11.29 23.02
CA LEU A 362 3.65 -11.21 21.65
C LEU A 362 2.22 -10.67 21.61
N ILE A 363 1.34 -11.08 22.54
CA ILE A 363 0.00 -10.50 22.68
C ILE A 363 0.06 -9.03 23.04
N ALA A 364 0.89 -8.63 24.00
CA ALA A 364 1.01 -7.21 24.37
C ALA A 364 1.43 -6.35 23.17
N THR A 365 2.43 -6.78 22.40
CA THR A 365 2.89 -6.08 21.19
C THR A 365 1.85 -6.09 20.06
N LEU A 366 1.06 -7.17 19.94
CA LEU A 366 -0.08 -7.25 19.02
C LEU A 366 -1.17 -6.24 19.39
N LEU A 367 -1.48 -6.11 20.68
CA LEU A 367 -2.48 -5.18 21.19
C LEU A 367 -2.04 -3.72 21.03
N ILE A 368 -0.75 -3.41 21.19
CA ILE A 368 -0.19 -2.09 20.84
C ILE A 368 -0.34 -1.80 19.34
N SER A 369 -0.15 -2.82 18.49
CA SER A 369 -0.22 -2.68 17.03
C SER A 369 -1.65 -2.65 16.47
N LEU A 370 -2.66 -3.01 17.26
CA LEU A 370 -4.05 -3.12 16.82
C LEU A 370 -4.63 -1.81 16.25
N PRO A 371 -4.43 -0.62 16.86
CA PRO A 371 -4.92 0.63 16.30
C PRO A 371 -4.31 0.93 14.92
N LEU A 372 -3.08 0.50 14.62
CA LEU A 372 -2.49 0.63 13.28
C LEU A 372 -3.28 -0.19 12.25
N GLY A 373 -3.60 -1.44 12.58
CA GLY A 373 -4.43 -2.30 11.73
C GLY A 373 -5.83 -1.73 11.50
N GLU A 374 -6.48 -1.25 12.54
CA GLU A 374 -7.77 -0.56 12.43
C GLU A 374 -7.65 0.69 11.56
N SER A 375 -6.61 1.49 11.74
CA SER A 375 -6.40 2.70 10.96
C SER A 375 -6.39 2.41 9.45
N ILE A 376 -5.57 1.45 9.02
CA ILE A 376 -5.45 1.06 7.61
C ILE A 376 -6.73 0.35 7.13
N GLY A 377 -7.31 -0.52 7.96
CA GLY A 377 -8.56 -1.22 7.65
C GLY A 377 -9.72 -0.25 7.39
N ARG A 378 -9.80 0.87 8.10
CA ARG A 378 -10.82 1.91 7.88
C ARG A 378 -10.64 2.65 6.56
N VAL A 379 -9.40 2.85 6.09
CA VAL A 379 -9.14 3.31 4.72
C VAL A 379 -9.68 2.29 3.71
N GLY A 380 -9.49 1.00 3.98
CA GLY A 380 -10.14 -0.07 3.23
C GLY A 380 -11.66 0.07 3.19
N CYS A 381 -12.31 0.24 4.35
CA CYS A 381 -13.76 0.44 4.45
C CYS A 381 -14.24 1.62 3.59
N GLN A 382 -13.46 2.70 3.51
CA GLN A 382 -13.78 3.84 2.65
C GLN A 382 -13.83 3.45 1.17
N PHE A 383 -12.89 2.63 0.70
CA PHE A 383 -12.90 2.07 -0.66
C PHE A 383 -14.03 1.06 -0.87
N GLY A 384 -14.33 0.24 0.14
CA GLY A 384 -15.46 -0.69 0.11
C GLY A 384 -16.82 0.00 0.12
N GLY A 385 -16.89 1.27 0.53
CA GLY A 385 -18.12 2.03 0.69
C GLY A 385 -18.98 1.60 1.87
N CYS A 386 -18.41 0.88 2.83
CA CYS A 386 -19.10 0.45 4.05
C CYS A 386 -18.83 1.41 5.21
N CYS A 387 -19.68 1.36 6.24
CA CYS A 387 -19.54 2.13 7.48
C CYS A 387 -19.54 3.68 7.31
N GLY A 388 -20.28 4.19 6.31
CA GLY A 388 -20.38 5.64 6.05
C GLY A 388 -21.02 6.43 7.20
N GLY A 389 -20.75 7.74 7.25
CA GLY A 389 -21.32 8.64 8.24
C GLY A 389 -22.81 8.94 7.99
N VAL A 390 -23.52 9.35 9.05
CA VAL A 390 -24.91 9.85 8.95
C VAL A 390 -24.92 11.13 8.11
N SER A 391 -25.82 11.22 7.14
CA SER A 391 -26.07 12.43 6.36
C SER A 391 -27.05 13.32 7.11
N HIS A 392 -26.62 14.01 8.18
CA HIS A 392 -27.55 14.76 9.03
C HIS A 392 -28.07 16.06 8.38
N HIS A 393 -27.36 16.60 7.39
CA HIS A 393 -27.82 17.66 6.48
C HIS A 393 -27.07 17.50 5.15
N GLN A 394 -27.64 17.94 4.02
CA GLN A 394 -27.04 17.84 2.67
C GLN A 394 -25.61 18.42 2.57
N TRP A 395 -25.19 19.23 3.54
CA TRP A 395 -23.96 20.02 3.48
C TRP A 395 -22.76 19.45 4.24
N MET A 396 -22.92 18.39 5.05
CA MET A 396 -21.80 17.87 5.84
C MET A 396 -21.79 16.33 5.93
N HIS A 397 -21.17 15.69 4.94
CA HIS A 397 -20.82 14.28 5.03
C HIS A 397 -19.50 14.14 5.81
N VAL A 398 -19.59 13.82 7.10
CA VAL A 398 -18.40 13.48 7.89
C VAL A 398 -17.85 12.14 7.36
N PRO A 399 -16.62 12.07 6.84
CA PRO A 399 -16.01 10.82 6.38
C PRO A 399 -15.57 10.00 7.60
N THR A 400 -16.52 9.40 8.31
CA THR A 400 -16.31 8.67 9.57
C THR A 400 -15.23 7.62 9.47
N GLN A 401 -15.05 7.00 8.31
CA GLN A 401 -13.96 6.04 8.07
C GLN A 401 -12.59 6.70 8.15
N LEU A 402 -12.39 7.84 7.47
CA LEU A 402 -11.12 8.57 7.51
C LEU A 402 -10.89 9.20 8.88
N PHE A 403 -11.94 9.71 9.52
CA PHE A 403 -11.84 10.22 10.88
C PHE A 403 -11.42 9.14 11.88
N SER A 404 -12.07 7.96 11.85
CA SER A 404 -11.68 6.80 12.65
C SER A 404 -10.27 6.31 12.32
N SER A 405 -9.88 6.35 11.04
CA SER A 405 -8.52 6.00 10.60
C SER A 405 -7.47 6.91 11.24
N THR A 406 -7.68 8.23 11.18
CA THR A 406 -6.78 9.23 11.77
C THR A 406 -6.66 9.08 13.28
N LEU A 407 -7.80 8.92 13.99
CA LEU A 407 -7.78 8.75 15.44
C LEU A 407 -7.03 7.48 15.86
N ASN A 408 -7.24 6.37 15.16
CA ASN A 408 -6.53 5.12 15.44
C ASN A 408 -5.03 5.21 15.13
N LEU A 409 -4.64 5.91 14.07
CA LEU A 409 -3.22 6.18 13.77
C LEU A 409 -2.58 7.03 14.86
N ALA A 410 -3.27 8.06 15.34
CA ALA A 410 -2.81 8.90 16.44
C ALA A 410 -2.69 8.10 17.75
N ALA A 411 -3.64 7.21 18.04
CA ALA A 411 -3.58 6.32 19.20
C ALA A 411 -2.38 5.36 19.12
N PHE A 412 -2.12 4.76 17.95
CA PHE A 412 -0.93 3.95 17.73
C PHE A 412 0.35 4.76 17.93
N ALA A 413 0.49 5.91 17.27
CA ALA A 413 1.67 6.76 17.38
C ALA A 413 1.93 7.24 18.81
N GLY A 414 0.88 7.66 19.53
CA GLY A 414 0.97 8.04 20.94
C GLY A 414 1.41 6.88 21.83
N SER A 415 0.89 5.67 21.58
CA SER A 415 1.29 4.46 22.31
C SER A 415 2.76 4.09 22.05
N MET A 416 3.21 4.19 20.79
CA MET A 416 4.62 4.00 20.42
C MET A 416 5.54 5.02 21.10
N LEU A 417 5.15 6.30 21.16
CA LEU A 417 5.91 7.34 21.85
C LEU A 417 6.02 7.07 23.35
N LEU A 418 4.93 6.63 24.00
CA LEU A 418 4.93 6.30 25.43
C LEU A 418 5.79 5.07 25.73
N PHE A 419 5.78 4.06 24.84
CA PHE A 419 6.64 2.88 24.96
C PHE A 419 8.12 3.24 24.78
N HIS A 420 8.47 3.96 23.69
CA HIS A 420 9.86 4.31 23.39
C HIS A 420 10.46 5.38 24.30
N SER A 421 9.63 6.20 24.95
CA SER A 421 10.11 7.13 25.98
C SER A 421 10.29 6.47 27.35
N GLU A 422 10.08 5.16 27.45
CA GLU A 422 10.16 4.37 28.69
C GLU A 422 9.23 4.89 29.81
N ARG A 423 8.28 5.77 29.47
CA ARG A 423 7.32 6.33 30.43
C ARG A 423 6.31 5.31 30.92
N MET A 424 6.08 4.26 30.14
CA MET A 424 5.12 3.21 30.45
C MET A 424 5.70 1.83 30.07
N SER A 425 5.50 0.84 30.96
CA SER A 425 5.83 -0.56 30.64
C SER A 425 5.02 -1.07 29.45
N LEU A 426 5.56 -2.07 28.73
CA LEU A 426 4.92 -2.71 27.57
C LEU A 426 3.44 -3.04 27.81
N TYR A 427 3.13 -3.73 28.91
CA TYR A 427 1.75 -4.12 29.24
C TYR A 427 0.84 -2.92 29.50
N SER A 428 1.33 -1.87 30.16
CA SER A 428 0.56 -0.64 30.38
C SER A 428 0.24 0.07 29.07
N VAL A 429 1.20 0.10 28.13
CA VAL A 429 0.97 0.67 26.79
C VAL A 429 -0.03 -0.18 25.99
N ALA A 430 0.07 -1.51 26.08
CA ALA A 430 -0.89 -2.42 25.44
C ALA A 430 -2.32 -2.19 25.96
N THR A 431 -2.50 -2.09 27.27
CA THR A 431 -3.79 -1.76 27.89
C THR A 431 -4.31 -0.41 27.45
N LEU A 432 -3.46 0.62 27.43
CA LEU A 432 -3.82 1.95 26.94
C LEU A 432 -4.25 1.91 25.46
N SER A 433 -3.52 1.18 24.62
CA SER A 433 -3.80 1.06 23.18
C SER A 433 -5.18 0.44 22.92
N VAL A 434 -5.53 -0.62 23.67
CA VAL A 434 -6.84 -1.26 23.59
C VAL A 434 -7.95 -0.33 24.08
N SER A 435 -7.74 0.37 25.20
CA SER A 435 -8.67 1.36 25.73
C SER A 435 -8.93 2.51 24.75
N LEU A 436 -7.87 3.06 24.14
CA LEU A 436 -7.98 4.12 23.15
C LEU A 436 -8.75 3.64 21.92
N ASN A 437 -8.43 2.47 21.38
CA ASN A 437 -9.17 1.91 20.25
C ASN A 437 -10.67 1.67 20.59
N ALA A 438 -10.98 1.18 21.79
CA ALA A 438 -12.35 1.02 22.27
C ALA A 438 -13.08 2.37 22.37
N LEU A 439 -12.43 3.38 22.96
CA LEU A 439 -12.98 4.73 23.11
C LEU A 439 -13.23 5.38 21.75
N ILE A 440 -12.30 5.28 20.81
CA ILE A 440 -12.45 5.78 19.43
C ILE A 440 -13.68 5.15 18.78
N ARG A 441 -13.91 3.85 18.98
CA ARG A 441 -15.11 3.18 18.46
C ARG A 441 -16.38 3.74 19.07
N LEU A 442 -16.45 3.88 20.40
CA LEU A 442 -17.61 4.46 21.09
C LEU A 442 -17.87 5.91 20.64
N LEU A 443 -16.81 6.70 20.42
CA LEU A 443 -16.89 8.08 19.96
C LEU A 443 -17.40 8.18 18.52
N VAL A 444 -16.92 7.32 17.61
CA VAL A 444 -17.29 7.36 16.19
C VAL A 444 -18.64 6.69 15.94
N GLN A 445 -19.09 5.78 16.80
CA GLN A 445 -20.29 4.98 16.57
C GLN A 445 -21.58 5.80 16.36
N PRO A 446 -21.87 6.86 17.14
CA PRO A 446 -23.02 7.73 16.90
C PRO A 446 -22.98 8.45 15.55
N LEU A 447 -21.77 8.67 15.00
CA LEU A 447 -21.59 9.35 13.72
C LEU A 447 -21.83 8.42 12.52
N ARG A 448 -21.93 7.10 12.73
CA ARG A 448 -22.10 6.12 11.64
C ARG A 448 -23.57 5.97 11.23
N ARG A 449 -23.81 5.89 9.91
CA ARG A 449 -25.13 5.70 9.31
C ARG A 449 -25.82 4.42 9.74
N ASP A 450 -25.06 3.34 9.87
CA ASP A 450 -25.56 2.02 10.27
C ASP A 450 -25.89 1.91 11.77
N SER A 451 -25.65 2.96 12.55
CA SER A 451 -26.13 3.00 13.94
C SER A 451 -27.65 3.12 14.03
N ASN A 452 -28.34 3.66 13.01
CA ASN A 452 -29.80 3.90 13.01
C ASN A 452 -30.32 4.56 14.31
N GLY A 453 -29.51 5.41 14.96
CA GLY A 453 -29.86 6.00 16.25
C GLY A 453 -29.85 5.03 17.44
N ARG A 454 -29.53 3.75 17.24
CA ARG A 454 -29.32 2.77 18.32
C ARG A 454 -27.96 3.01 18.95
N LEU A 455 -27.96 3.45 20.21
CA LEU A 455 -26.74 3.62 21.02
C LEU A 455 -26.01 2.28 21.25
N ILE A 456 -26.76 1.18 21.32
CA ILE A 456 -26.24 -0.16 21.60
C ILE A 456 -26.37 -1.04 20.37
N ASN A 457 -25.24 -1.42 19.77
CA ASN A 457 -25.15 -2.46 18.75
C ASN A 457 -23.97 -3.39 19.05
N CYS A 458 -23.77 -4.44 18.24
CA CYS A 458 -22.68 -5.40 18.40
C CYS A 458 -21.30 -4.71 18.53
N MET A 459 -21.08 -3.61 17.80
CA MET A 459 -19.81 -2.87 17.82
C MET A 459 -19.61 -2.10 19.12
N SER A 460 -20.65 -1.43 19.62
CA SER A 460 -20.63 -0.76 20.93
C SER A 460 -20.39 -1.77 22.05
N LEU A 461 -21.08 -2.92 22.02
CA LEU A 461 -20.90 -3.97 23.03
C LEU A 461 -19.47 -4.52 23.03
N PHE A 462 -18.90 -4.76 21.84
CA PHE A 462 -17.51 -5.19 21.74
C PHE A 462 -16.54 -4.12 22.25
N ALA A 463 -16.78 -2.84 21.96
CA ALA A 463 -15.94 -1.75 22.47
C ALA A 463 -16.03 -1.61 24.00
N VAL A 464 -17.23 -1.74 24.58
CA VAL A 464 -17.42 -1.80 26.04
C VAL A 464 -16.69 -3.00 26.64
N GLY A 465 -16.76 -4.17 25.98
CA GLY A 465 -16.01 -5.37 26.38
C GLY A 465 -14.50 -5.14 26.36
N GLN A 466 -13.96 -4.52 25.31
CA GLN A 466 -12.54 -4.16 25.22
C GLN A 466 -12.11 -3.23 26.36
N LEU A 467 -12.93 -2.21 26.67
CA LEU A 467 -12.66 -1.28 27.76
C LEU A 467 -12.72 -1.98 29.12
N GLY A 468 -13.71 -2.85 29.33
CA GLY A 468 -13.83 -3.68 30.53
C GLY A 468 -12.60 -4.57 30.74
N CYS A 469 -12.13 -5.26 29.68
CA CYS A 469 -10.89 -6.02 29.72
C CYS A 469 -9.69 -5.15 30.12
N ALA A 470 -9.56 -3.97 29.51
CA ALA A 470 -8.44 -3.08 29.77
C ALA A 470 -8.44 -2.52 31.21
N ILE A 471 -9.62 -2.17 31.74
CA ILE A 471 -9.79 -1.78 33.14
C ILE A 471 -9.41 -2.94 34.06
N TRP A 472 -9.91 -4.14 33.79
CA TRP A 472 -9.58 -5.34 34.56
C TRP A 472 -8.07 -5.62 34.60
N MET A 473 -7.40 -5.55 33.45
CA MET A 473 -5.94 -5.70 33.35
C MET A 473 -5.19 -4.62 34.16
N SER A 474 -5.74 -3.41 34.25
CA SER A 474 -5.14 -2.32 35.04
C SER A 474 -5.29 -2.56 36.54
N LEU A 475 -6.46 -3.05 36.97
CA LEU A 475 -6.76 -3.31 38.38
C LEU A 475 -5.95 -4.49 38.95
N THR A 476 -5.87 -5.59 38.19
CA THR A 476 -5.08 -6.77 38.58
C THR A 476 -3.58 -6.49 38.69
N LYS A 477 -3.07 -5.47 38.00
CA LYS A 477 -1.68 -5.00 38.15
C LYS A 477 -1.45 -4.24 39.46
N ILE A 478 -2.47 -3.54 39.97
CA ILE A 478 -2.39 -2.82 41.24
C ILE A 478 -2.30 -3.81 42.41
N GLU A 479 -3.02 -4.92 42.34
CA GLU A 479 -3.04 -5.93 43.41
C GLU A 479 -1.73 -6.71 43.54
N ASN A 480 -1.02 -6.97 42.43
CA ASN A 480 0.18 -7.81 42.45
C ASN A 480 1.50 -7.06 42.71
N GLY A 481 1.44 -5.72 42.86
CA GLY A 481 2.61 -4.86 43.00
C GLY A 481 3.55 -4.88 41.77
N PRO A 482 4.45 -3.89 41.64
CA PRO A 482 5.53 -3.96 40.67
C PRO A 482 6.56 -4.99 41.14
N THR A 483 6.27 -6.28 40.95
CA THR A 483 7.30 -7.31 41.12
C THR A 483 8.35 -7.09 40.04
N ASP A 484 9.56 -6.79 40.49
CA ASP A 484 10.72 -6.48 39.67
C ASP A 484 11.00 -7.68 38.75
N ILE A 485 10.69 -7.56 37.46
CA ILE A 485 10.83 -8.64 36.44
C ILE A 485 12.31 -8.91 36.11
N SER A 486 13.24 -8.25 36.80
CA SER A 486 14.63 -8.11 36.38
C SER A 486 15.57 -9.30 36.65
N GLY A 487 15.12 -10.48 37.10
CA GLY A 487 16.10 -11.55 37.43
C GLY A 487 15.74 -13.04 37.30
N HIS A 488 14.51 -13.49 37.56
CA HIS A 488 14.26 -14.92 37.71
C HIS A 488 12.96 -15.37 37.02
N VAL A 489 12.96 -15.34 35.68
CA VAL A 489 11.94 -16.03 34.86
C VAL A 489 12.62 -17.16 34.10
N LEU A 490 13.03 -18.17 34.83
CA LEU A 490 13.35 -19.49 34.28
C LEU A 490 12.59 -20.50 35.14
N LEU A 491 11.52 -21.05 34.55
CA LEU A 491 10.80 -22.25 34.99
C LEU A 491 9.77 -22.10 36.13
N SER A 492 8.93 -21.06 36.12
CA SER A 492 7.62 -21.18 36.77
C SER A 492 6.64 -21.85 35.80
N THR A 493 6.12 -22.98 36.24
CA THR A 493 5.38 -24.00 35.49
C THR A 493 4.05 -23.53 34.90
N THR A 494 3.58 -24.30 33.93
CA THR A 494 2.39 -24.19 33.06
C THR A 494 1.03 -23.83 33.70
N SER A 495 0.91 -23.72 35.03
CA SER A 495 -0.37 -23.42 35.70
C SER A 495 -0.85 -21.97 35.54
N ASP A 496 0.06 -20.99 35.43
CA ASP A 496 -0.31 -19.57 35.31
C ASP A 496 -0.63 -19.14 33.88
N ALA A 497 -0.18 -19.91 32.87
CA ALA A 497 -0.50 -19.64 31.48
C ALA A 497 -2.00 -19.81 31.20
N GLY A 498 -2.61 -20.86 31.77
CA GLY A 498 -4.04 -21.15 31.66
C GLY A 498 -4.94 -20.04 32.24
N LEU A 499 -4.57 -19.49 33.41
CA LEU A 499 -5.30 -18.37 33.99
C LEU A 499 -5.20 -17.10 33.12
N SER A 500 -4.01 -16.77 32.58
CA SER A 500 -3.86 -15.62 31.68
C SER A 500 -4.73 -15.73 30.42
N VAL A 501 -4.85 -16.91 29.81
CA VAL A 501 -5.73 -17.15 28.64
C VAL A 501 -7.20 -16.87 29.00
N ILE A 502 -7.65 -17.35 30.15
CA ILE A 502 -8.99 -17.10 30.67
C ILE A 502 -9.17 -15.60 30.94
N TYR A 503 -8.17 -14.88 31.48
CA TYR A 503 -8.27 -13.45 31.71
C TYR A 503 -8.42 -12.61 30.43
N TYR A 504 -7.76 -12.98 29.33
CA TYR A 504 -7.87 -12.26 28.06
C TYR A 504 -9.10 -12.65 27.24
N LEU A 505 -9.51 -13.92 27.28
CA LEU A 505 -10.62 -14.43 26.48
C LEU A 505 -11.96 -14.41 27.21
N ALA A 506 -12.03 -14.54 28.54
CA ALA A 506 -13.31 -14.72 29.24
C ALA A 506 -14.30 -13.57 29.05
N PRO A 507 -13.94 -12.27 29.15
CA PRO A 507 -14.93 -11.22 28.94
C PRO A 507 -15.38 -11.16 27.47
N LEU A 508 -14.50 -11.55 26.56
CA LEU A 508 -14.73 -11.53 25.12
C LEU A 508 -15.56 -12.74 24.67
N LEU A 509 -15.32 -13.91 25.24
CA LEU A 509 -16.10 -15.13 25.10
C LEU A 509 -17.45 -15.03 25.82
N CYS A 510 -17.54 -14.34 26.96
CA CYS A 510 -18.81 -14.06 27.64
C CYS A 510 -19.68 -13.08 26.84
N ALA A 511 -19.07 -12.11 26.16
CA ALA A 511 -19.78 -11.23 25.23
C ALA A 511 -20.13 -11.93 23.91
N LEU A 512 -19.41 -12.98 23.52
CA LEU A 512 -19.56 -13.62 22.21
C LEU A 512 -20.97 -14.19 21.95
N PRO A 513 -21.65 -14.90 22.86
CA PRO A 513 -23.04 -15.34 22.66
C PRO A 513 -24.01 -14.18 22.46
N VAL A 514 -23.84 -13.09 23.21
CA VAL A 514 -24.69 -11.88 23.10
C VAL A 514 -24.41 -11.19 21.76
N ILE A 515 -23.14 -11.04 21.39
CA ILE A 515 -22.72 -10.49 20.10
C ILE A 515 -23.26 -11.35 18.95
N LEU A 516 -23.06 -12.67 18.98
CA LEU A 516 -23.56 -13.59 17.95
C LEU A 516 -25.08 -13.55 17.86
N LYS A 517 -25.81 -13.46 18.98
CA LYS A 517 -27.26 -13.32 19.00
C LYS A 517 -27.72 -12.00 18.36
N VAL A 518 -27.19 -10.87 18.81
CA VAL A 518 -27.51 -9.52 18.28
C VAL A 518 -27.14 -9.40 16.80
N CYS A 519 -26.00 -9.96 16.41
CA CYS A 519 -25.50 -9.92 15.05
C CYS A 519 -26.29 -10.86 14.13
N SER A 520 -26.74 -12.03 14.62
CA SER A 520 -27.64 -12.91 13.86
C SER A 520 -28.99 -12.26 13.56
N THR A 521 -29.53 -11.49 14.53
CA THR A 521 -30.75 -10.72 14.33
C THR A 521 -30.56 -9.55 13.37
N ALA A 522 -29.41 -8.85 13.43
CA ALA A 522 -29.10 -7.74 12.53
C ALA A 522 -28.80 -8.21 11.08
N ALA A 523 -28.14 -9.36 10.92
CA ALA A 523 -27.88 -9.97 9.61
C ALA A 523 -29.18 -10.39 8.90
N GLY A 524 -30.18 -10.88 9.65
CA GLY A 524 -31.50 -11.19 9.11
C GLY A 524 -32.27 -9.96 8.60
N GLU A 525 -32.05 -8.78 9.20
CA GLU A 525 -32.64 -7.52 8.73
C GLU A 525 -31.90 -6.91 7.53
N ALA A 526 -30.55 -7.02 7.49
CA ALA A 526 -29.72 -6.44 6.43
C ALA A 526 -29.79 -7.21 5.11
N HIS A 527 -30.15 -8.50 5.13
CA HIS A 527 -30.29 -9.34 3.94
C HIS A 527 -31.70 -9.33 3.31
N ARG A 528 -32.65 -8.50 3.77
CA ARG A 528 -33.83 -8.20 2.95
C ARG A 528 -33.37 -7.34 1.76
N PRO A 529 -33.33 -7.88 0.52
CA PRO A 529 -33.16 -7.00 -0.61
C PRO A 529 -34.34 -6.05 -0.62
N SER A 530 -34.11 -4.75 -0.84
CA SER A 530 -35.17 -3.88 -1.34
C SER A 530 -35.81 -4.60 -2.53
N GLY A 531 -37.11 -4.90 -2.47
CA GLY A 531 -37.82 -5.83 -3.38
C GLY A 531 -37.60 -5.59 -4.88
N ILE A 532 -37.06 -4.43 -5.25
CA ILE A 532 -36.63 -4.05 -6.60
C ILE A 532 -35.49 -4.93 -7.16
N LEU A 533 -34.54 -5.39 -6.33
CA LEU A 533 -33.37 -6.15 -6.82
C LEU A 533 -33.66 -7.64 -7.07
N GLN A 534 -34.70 -8.19 -6.46
CA GLN A 534 -35.05 -9.61 -6.63
C GLN A 534 -35.88 -9.85 -7.90
N ALA A 535 -36.61 -8.84 -8.39
CA ALA A 535 -37.37 -8.89 -9.63
C ALA A 535 -36.50 -8.84 -10.90
N CYS A 536 -35.30 -8.27 -10.85
CA CYS A 536 -34.40 -8.25 -12.02
C CYS A 536 -33.53 -9.52 -12.16
N SER A 537 -33.46 -10.36 -11.12
CA SER A 537 -32.61 -11.57 -11.10
C SER A 537 -33.36 -12.84 -11.52
N LYS A 538 -34.68 -12.83 -11.47
CA LYS A 538 -35.53 -13.90 -12.00
C LYS A 538 -36.34 -13.26 -13.11
N GLY A 539 -36.16 -13.70 -14.35
CA GLY A 539 -37.00 -13.26 -15.47
C GLY A 539 -38.41 -13.82 -15.33
N GLU A 540 -39.11 -13.45 -14.27
CA GLU A 540 -40.51 -13.73 -14.01
C GLU A 540 -41.25 -12.40 -14.17
N ASP A 541 -42.20 -12.37 -15.11
CA ASP A 541 -43.05 -11.23 -15.38
C ASP A 541 -43.78 -10.82 -14.10
N ALA A 542 -43.54 -9.60 -13.64
CA ALA A 542 -44.29 -9.00 -12.55
C ALA A 542 -45.73 -8.74 -13.01
N PRO A 543 -46.77 -9.11 -12.24
CA PRO A 543 -48.14 -8.79 -12.61
C PRO A 543 -48.38 -7.28 -12.46
N ASP A 544 -49.02 -6.71 -13.48
CA ASP A 544 -49.46 -5.32 -13.52
C ASP A 544 -50.40 -4.99 -12.35
N GLN A 545 -49.92 -4.19 -11.39
CA GLN A 545 -50.77 -3.31 -10.61
C GLN A 545 -50.09 -1.95 -10.39
N PRO A 546 -50.79 -0.84 -10.69
CA PRO A 546 -50.24 0.50 -10.50
C PRO A 546 -50.51 0.94 -9.05
N SER A 547 -49.46 1.27 -8.31
CA SER A 547 -49.58 2.10 -7.10
C SER A 547 -48.63 3.30 -7.17
N GLY A 548 -49.23 4.45 -7.47
CA GLY A 548 -48.98 5.67 -6.68
C GLY A 548 -47.68 6.43 -6.88
N ILE A 549 -47.19 6.66 -8.11
CA ILE A 549 -46.24 7.76 -8.40
C ILE A 549 -46.55 8.32 -9.78
N LEU A 550 -47.71 8.96 -9.94
CA LEU A 550 -48.02 9.82 -11.10
C LEU A 550 -49.23 10.70 -10.76
N GLN A 551 -49.04 11.58 -9.77
CA GLN A 551 -49.97 12.67 -9.49
C GLN A 551 -49.18 13.96 -9.25
N ALA A 552 -48.37 14.34 -10.24
CA ALA A 552 -47.70 15.65 -10.27
C ALA A 552 -47.26 16.04 -11.68
N CYS A 553 -48.07 15.77 -12.71
CA CYS A 553 -47.87 16.33 -14.06
C CYS A 553 -49.22 16.31 -14.80
N SER A 554 -50.14 17.19 -14.39
CA SER A 554 -51.39 17.46 -15.10
C SER A 554 -51.78 18.90 -14.81
N LYS A 555 -51.50 19.77 -15.80
CA LYS A 555 -51.70 21.21 -16.00
C LYS A 555 -50.45 21.66 -16.77
N GLY A 556 -50.40 21.60 -18.10
CA GLY A 556 -51.37 22.11 -19.06
C GLY A 556 -50.72 23.35 -19.68
N GLU A 557 -50.26 23.24 -20.93
CA GLU A 557 -50.33 24.26 -21.99
C GLU A 557 -49.52 23.83 -23.23
N ASP A 558 -50.08 24.20 -24.38
CA ASP A 558 -49.77 23.79 -25.75
C ASP A 558 -48.41 24.28 -26.30
N ALA A 559 -47.82 23.53 -27.24
CA ALA A 559 -47.35 24.05 -28.55
C ALA A 559 -46.56 22.98 -29.34
N THR A 560 -47.20 22.49 -30.40
CA THR A 560 -46.73 22.30 -31.79
C THR A 560 -45.27 21.95 -32.14
N ASP A 561 -45.20 21.00 -33.09
CA ASP A 561 -44.20 20.75 -34.14
C ASP A 561 -43.00 19.80 -33.91
N GLN A 562 -42.86 18.90 -34.91
CA GLN A 562 -41.72 18.05 -35.31
C GLN A 562 -41.69 16.54 -34.95
N PRO A 563 -41.08 15.70 -35.83
CA PRO A 563 -41.82 14.65 -36.52
C PRO A 563 -41.67 13.25 -35.93
N SER A 564 -42.70 12.45 -36.19
CA SER A 564 -42.82 11.03 -35.97
C SER A 564 -41.71 10.23 -36.66
N GLY A 565 -40.83 9.64 -35.85
CA GLY A 565 -39.77 8.78 -36.37
C GLY A 565 -39.00 8.00 -35.30
N ILE A 566 -39.61 7.59 -34.19
CA ILE A 566 -39.12 6.52 -33.30
C ILE A 566 -40.35 5.90 -32.62
N LEU A 567 -41.00 4.96 -33.27
CA LEU A 567 -41.95 4.04 -32.62
C LEU A 567 -42.23 2.83 -33.51
N GLN A 568 -41.17 2.16 -33.96
CA GLN A 568 -41.27 0.78 -34.42
C GLN A 568 -39.89 0.11 -34.46
N ALA A 569 -39.35 -0.20 -33.27
CA ALA A 569 -38.20 -1.10 -33.14
C ALA A 569 -38.18 -1.77 -31.76
N CYS A 570 -39.30 -2.40 -31.38
CA CYS A 570 -39.35 -3.41 -30.33
C CYS A 570 -40.07 -4.65 -30.88
N SER A 571 -39.48 -5.28 -31.89
CA SER A 571 -39.68 -6.70 -32.14
C SER A 571 -38.53 -7.20 -32.99
N LYS A 572 -37.90 -8.29 -32.54
CA LYS A 572 -36.76 -9.03 -33.12
C LYS A 572 -35.39 -8.57 -32.63
N GLY A 573 -34.83 -9.45 -31.80
CA GLY A 573 -33.50 -9.34 -31.22
C GLY A 573 -32.39 -9.60 -32.24
N GLU A 574 -31.17 -9.37 -31.74
CA GLU A 574 -29.90 -9.69 -32.38
C GLU A 574 -29.62 -8.94 -33.70
N ASP A 575 -29.57 -7.60 -33.64
CA ASP A 575 -28.78 -6.79 -34.60
C ASP A 575 -28.56 -5.31 -34.16
N ALA A 576 -29.03 -4.91 -32.98
CA ALA A 576 -29.00 -3.51 -32.52
C ALA A 576 -27.66 -3.06 -31.91
N ILE A 577 -26.79 -3.98 -31.48
CA ILE A 577 -25.58 -3.63 -30.72
C ILE A 577 -24.48 -3.04 -31.62
N GLU A 578 -24.42 -3.43 -32.90
CA GLU A 578 -23.40 -2.95 -33.83
C GLU A 578 -23.74 -1.56 -34.42
N ARG A 579 -25.03 -1.25 -34.61
CA ARG A 579 -25.47 0.06 -35.13
C ARG A 579 -25.41 1.18 -34.09
N VAL A 580 -25.63 0.87 -32.82
CA VAL A 580 -25.52 1.86 -31.72
C VAL A 580 -24.07 2.26 -31.47
N SER A 581 -23.11 1.32 -31.57
CA SER A 581 -21.68 1.63 -31.44
C SER A 581 -21.18 2.56 -32.55
N THR A 582 -21.72 2.43 -33.77
CA THR A 582 -21.32 3.24 -34.93
C THR A 582 -21.90 4.67 -34.88
N LEU A 583 -23.12 4.84 -34.33
CA LEU A 583 -23.76 6.15 -34.15
C LEU A 583 -23.15 6.95 -32.98
N VAL A 584 -22.76 6.28 -31.90
CA VAL A 584 -22.08 6.93 -30.75
C VAL A 584 -20.67 7.41 -31.14
N LEU A 585 -19.96 6.66 -32.00
CA LEU A 585 -18.64 7.07 -32.51
C LEU A 585 -18.71 8.26 -33.50
N ARG A 586 -19.78 8.39 -34.28
CA ARG A 586 -19.99 9.58 -35.13
C ARG A 586 -20.41 10.82 -34.33
N GLY A 587 -21.19 10.66 -33.26
CA GLY A 587 -21.56 11.77 -32.37
C GLY A 587 -20.36 12.36 -31.61
N TYR A 588 -19.39 11.53 -31.22
CA TYR A 588 -18.18 11.99 -30.52
C TYR A 588 -17.18 12.73 -31.41
N ALA A 589 -17.12 12.40 -32.71
CA ALA A 589 -16.22 13.07 -33.65
C ALA A 589 -16.65 14.51 -33.97
N VAL A 590 -17.97 14.79 -33.98
CA VAL A 590 -18.49 16.14 -34.29
C VAL A 590 -18.36 17.11 -33.10
N SER A 591 -18.27 16.60 -31.86
CA SER A 591 -18.14 17.45 -30.67
C SER A 591 -16.71 17.96 -30.41
N GLN A 592 -15.66 17.30 -30.92
CA GLN A 592 -14.27 17.74 -30.72
C GLN A 592 -13.78 18.82 -31.72
N GLU A 593 -14.48 19.07 -32.82
CA GLU A 593 -14.11 20.11 -33.78
C GLU A 593 -14.52 21.54 -33.32
N SER A 594 -15.44 21.64 -32.34
CA SER A 594 -16.03 22.92 -31.87
C SER A 594 -15.24 23.64 -30.76
N SER A 595 -14.13 23.06 -30.27
CA SER A 595 -13.39 23.58 -29.11
C SER A 595 -11.95 24.01 -29.41
N ARG A 596 -11.71 24.64 -30.57
CA ARG A 596 -10.47 25.40 -30.82
C ARG A 596 -10.70 26.90 -30.57
N PRO A 597 -9.92 27.56 -29.70
CA PRO A 597 -9.97 29.01 -29.55
C PRO A 597 -9.41 29.70 -30.80
N ARG A 598 -10.14 30.70 -31.31
CA ARG A 598 -9.69 31.57 -32.42
C ARG A 598 -8.53 32.46 -31.96
N PRO A 599 -7.49 32.69 -32.77
CA PRO A 599 -6.46 33.67 -32.44
C PRO A 599 -7.00 35.09 -32.64
N HIS A 600 -6.82 35.94 -31.63
CA HIS A 600 -7.05 37.38 -31.74
C HIS A 600 -5.95 38.00 -32.60
N SER A 601 -6.34 38.54 -33.75
CA SER A 601 -5.52 39.44 -34.58
C SER A 601 -5.56 40.85 -33.99
N MET A 602 -4.44 41.34 -33.47
CA MET A 602 -4.20 42.77 -33.27
C MET A 602 -3.70 43.37 -34.59
N LEU A 603 -4.54 44.18 -35.22
CA LEU A 603 -4.17 45.14 -36.26
C LEU A 603 -3.86 46.46 -35.56
N SER A 604 -2.60 46.88 -35.59
CA SER A 604 -2.18 48.24 -35.27
C SER A 604 -1.95 49.00 -36.58
N THR A 605 -2.78 50.00 -36.83
CA THR A 605 -2.47 51.10 -37.75
C THR A 605 -2.91 52.37 -37.03
N ILE A 606 -2.00 53.33 -36.86
CA ILE A 606 -2.17 54.76 -37.13
C ILE A 606 -0.85 55.48 -36.80
N ALA A 607 -0.52 56.40 -37.70
CA ALA A 607 0.60 57.33 -37.72
C ALA A 607 0.61 58.29 -36.52
N ASP A 608 1.81 58.60 -36.01
CA ASP A 608 2.55 59.85 -36.20
C ASP A 608 3.97 59.69 -35.63
#